data_AF-A0A2V9LTM0-F1
#
_entry.id   AF-A0A2V9LTM0-F1
#
_cell.length_a   1.000
_cell.length_b   1.000
_cell.length_c   1.000
_cell.angle_alpha   90.00
_cell.angle_beta   90.00
_cell.angle_gamma   90.00
#
_symmetry.space_group_name_H-M   'P 1'
#
loop_
_entity.id
_entity.type
_entity.pdbx_description
1 polymer ?
#
loop_
_entity_poly.entity_id
_entity_poly.type
_entity_poly.pdbx_seq_one_letter_code
_entity_poly.pdbx_strand_id
1 'polypeptide(L)'
;LAQAEFKEFLLKYPDSDLLPRVKRRLRETQEVLATGEYAIASFYYMRHADHAAESRFRDIAENYPNYSQADKALWYLGQTLERLKRPSDAVPYYARILTDYPLSPTGGEAKSRLAALHQPIRKPTKAMLARAQADRTHTAHRELFERLSGLLSSAPDTSMTRRGPVELGGPTKPEVAVKVPEAPAGTSGTGVVVSAVGESSLQTGQQEPVSSGGASTAEDKTGEKETPTAEKTVSNSNEAKPADPAPAGKKKARKGLLKRVLKPF
;
A
#
# COMPACT_ATOMS: atom_id res chain seq x y z
N LEU A 1 -9.58 -21.26 10.00
CA LEU A 1 -8.72 -21.73 11.10
C LEU A 1 -7.29 -21.18 10.96
N ALA A 2 -6.33 -21.88 10.35
CA ALA A 2 -4.88 -21.57 10.40
C ALA A 2 -4.45 -20.08 10.26
N GLN A 3 -5.06 -19.28 9.38
CA GLN A 3 -4.75 -17.85 9.26
C GLN A 3 -5.03 -17.07 10.56
N ALA A 4 -6.12 -17.40 11.26
CA ALA A 4 -6.49 -16.81 12.55
C ALA A 4 -5.48 -17.21 13.63
N GLU A 5 -5.18 -18.51 13.77
CA GLU A 5 -4.17 -19.04 14.70
C GLU A 5 -2.83 -18.32 14.57
N PHE A 6 -2.36 -18.10 13.33
CA PHE A 6 -1.11 -17.38 13.10
C PHE A 6 -1.22 -15.88 13.40
N LYS A 7 -2.35 -15.22 13.12
CA LYS A 7 -2.56 -13.82 13.54
C LYS A 7 -2.59 -13.70 15.07
N GLU A 8 -3.28 -14.61 15.74
CA GLU A 8 -3.40 -14.67 17.20
C GLU A 8 -2.06 -14.94 17.87
N PHE A 9 -1.25 -15.88 17.34
CA PHE A 9 0.12 -16.10 17.81
C PHE A 9 0.97 -14.82 17.72
N LEU A 10 0.87 -14.08 16.62
CA LEU A 10 1.61 -12.83 16.41
C LEU A 10 1.14 -11.67 17.31
N LEU A 11 -0.06 -11.77 17.90
CA LEU A 11 -0.57 -10.84 18.91
C LEU A 11 -0.19 -11.27 20.34
N LYS A 12 -0.29 -12.57 20.65
CA LYS A 12 -0.04 -13.11 21.99
C LYS A 12 1.44 -13.32 22.33
N TYR A 13 2.30 -13.53 21.33
CA TYR A 13 3.72 -13.86 21.53
C TYR A 13 4.66 -12.95 20.71
N PRO A 14 4.63 -11.62 20.94
CA PRO A 14 5.32 -10.62 20.10
C PRO A 14 6.85 -10.71 20.11
N ASP A 15 7.44 -11.46 21.05
CA ASP A 15 8.89 -11.61 21.25
C ASP A 15 9.42 -13.04 20.99
N SER A 16 8.61 -13.96 20.45
CA SER A 16 9.00 -15.36 20.24
C SER A 16 10.02 -15.58 19.10
N ASP A 17 11.01 -16.45 19.31
CA ASP A 17 11.92 -16.92 18.25
C ASP A 17 11.21 -17.51 17.02
N LEU A 18 9.96 -17.98 17.18
CA LEU A 18 9.15 -18.55 16.10
C LEU A 18 8.54 -17.50 15.17
N LEU A 19 8.58 -16.21 15.51
CA LEU A 19 7.99 -15.12 14.71
C LEU A 19 8.38 -15.13 13.22
N PRO A 20 9.65 -15.36 12.80
CA PRO A 20 9.99 -15.40 11.38
C PRO A 20 9.33 -16.58 10.66
N ARG A 21 9.17 -17.72 11.34
CA ARG A 21 8.50 -18.92 10.82
C ARG A 21 6.99 -18.72 10.73
N VAL A 22 6.37 -18.13 11.76
CA VAL A 22 4.92 -17.84 11.77
C VAL A 22 4.56 -16.74 10.76
N LYS A 23 5.31 -15.63 10.71
CA LYS A 23 5.13 -14.58 9.69
C LYS A 23 5.29 -15.12 8.27
N ARG A 24 6.17 -16.11 8.05
CA ARG A 24 6.27 -16.81 6.75
C ARG A 24 5.06 -17.70 6.48
N ARG A 25 4.68 -18.57 7.42
CA ARG A 25 3.56 -19.52 7.23
C ARG A 25 2.20 -18.84 7.09
N LEU A 26 2.02 -17.68 7.72
CA LEU A 26 0.83 -16.83 7.53
C LEU A 26 0.77 -16.28 6.09
N ARG A 27 1.87 -15.75 5.54
CA ARG A 27 1.92 -15.31 4.14
C ARG A 27 1.70 -16.48 3.17
N GLU A 28 2.33 -17.64 3.40
CA GLU A 28 2.08 -18.88 2.63
C GLU A 28 0.59 -19.29 2.68
N THR A 29 -0.08 -19.13 3.83
CA THR A 29 -1.51 -19.43 3.99
C THR A 29 -2.39 -18.40 3.26
N GLN A 30 -2.04 -17.11 3.33
CA GLN A 30 -2.72 -16.03 2.62
C GLN A 30 -2.60 -16.18 1.10
N GLU A 31 -1.47 -16.67 0.58
CA GLU A 31 -1.27 -16.96 -0.85
C GLU A 31 -2.29 -17.99 -1.37
N VAL A 32 -2.51 -19.08 -0.62
CA VAL A 32 -3.47 -20.14 -0.98
C VAL A 32 -4.91 -19.62 -0.94
N LEU A 33 -5.28 -18.88 0.11
CA LEU A 33 -6.61 -18.29 0.26
C LEU A 33 -6.89 -17.25 -0.85
N ALA A 34 -5.93 -16.35 -1.08
CA ALA A 34 -6.03 -15.33 -2.13
C ALA A 34 -6.09 -15.95 -3.53
N THR A 35 -5.45 -17.09 -3.79
CA THR A 35 -5.54 -17.80 -5.07
C THR A 35 -6.95 -18.33 -5.32
N GLY A 36 -7.63 -18.87 -4.31
CA GLY A 36 -9.03 -19.28 -4.41
C GLY A 36 -9.98 -18.10 -4.67
N GLU A 37 -9.86 -17.04 -3.88
CA GLU A 37 -10.66 -15.82 -4.06
C GLU A 37 -10.40 -15.14 -5.41
N TYR A 38 -9.15 -15.11 -5.88
CA TYR A 38 -8.78 -14.53 -7.16
C TYR A 38 -9.37 -15.31 -8.34
N ALA A 39 -9.48 -16.64 -8.25
CA ALA A 39 -10.16 -17.45 -9.26
C ALA A 39 -11.67 -17.11 -9.33
N ILE A 40 -12.32 -16.92 -8.18
CA ILE A 40 -13.73 -16.52 -8.07
C ILE A 40 -13.93 -15.10 -8.63
N ALA A 41 -13.09 -14.14 -8.24
CA ALA A 41 -13.12 -12.76 -8.72
C ALA A 41 -12.93 -12.69 -10.25
N SER A 42 -11.94 -13.43 -10.78
CA SER A 42 -11.67 -13.54 -12.21
C SER A 42 -12.85 -14.16 -12.97
N PHE A 43 -13.52 -15.18 -12.40
CA PHE A 43 -14.72 -15.76 -13.00
C PHE A 43 -15.84 -14.73 -13.14
N TYR A 44 -16.16 -13.97 -12.09
CA TYR A 44 -17.18 -12.91 -12.17
C TYR A 44 -16.80 -11.80 -13.16
N TYR A 45 -15.52 -11.41 -13.23
CA TYR A 45 -15.04 -10.42 -14.19
C TYR A 45 -15.15 -10.87 -15.66
N MET A 46 -14.84 -12.14 -15.94
CA MET A 46 -15.04 -12.75 -17.27
C MET A 46 -16.52 -12.91 -17.62
N ARG A 47 -17.41 -13.03 -16.62
CA ARG A 47 -18.86 -13.08 -16.79
C ARG A 47 -19.53 -11.70 -16.85
N HIS A 48 -18.76 -10.60 -16.81
CA HIS A 48 -19.27 -9.22 -16.72
C HIS A 48 -20.21 -8.97 -15.52
N ALA A 49 -20.08 -9.78 -14.47
CA ALA A 49 -20.80 -9.62 -13.21
C ALA A 49 -20.05 -8.59 -12.33
N ASP A 50 -19.93 -7.36 -12.84
CA ASP A 50 -18.92 -6.41 -12.38
C ASP A 50 -19.08 -6.03 -10.89
N HIS A 51 -20.28 -5.94 -10.32
CA HIS A 51 -20.46 -5.72 -8.87
C HIS A 51 -19.93 -6.88 -8.00
N ALA A 52 -20.06 -8.14 -8.47
CA ALA A 52 -19.52 -9.30 -7.76
C ALA A 52 -17.99 -9.37 -7.87
N ALA A 53 -17.44 -8.99 -9.03
CA ALA A 53 -16.00 -8.84 -9.23
C ALA A 53 -15.41 -7.68 -8.39
N GLU A 54 -16.11 -6.56 -8.26
CA GLU A 54 -15.70 -5.40 -7.44
C GLU A 54 -15.50 -5.83 -5.98
N SER A 55 -16.48 -6.51 -5.40
CA SER A 55 -16.39 -7.02 -4.02
C SER A 55 -15.20 -7.97 -3.86
N ARG A 56 -15.11 -9.02 -4.69
CA ARG A 56 -14.09 -10.05 -4.54
C ARG A 56 -12.66 -9.54 -4.77
N PHE A 57 -12.44 -8.64 -5.73
CA PHE A 57 -11.11 -8.03 -5.89
C PHE A 57 -10.77 -7.01 -4.79
N ARG A 58 -11.77 -6.31 -4.22
CA ARG A 58 -11.57 -5.45 -3.05
C ARG A 58 -11.13 -6.27 -1.83
N ASP A 59 -11.82 -7.38 -1.55
CA ASP A 59 -11.47 -8.29 -0.45
C ASP A 59 -10.01 -8.78 -0.56
N ILE A 60 -9.55 -9.11 -1.78
CA ILE A 60 -8.16 -9.52 -2.03
C ILE A 60 -7.17 -8.35 -1.84
N ALA A 61 -7.49 -7.17 -2.36
CA ALA A 61 -6.64 -5.99 -2.27
C ALA A 61 -6.46 -5.48 -0.83
N GLU A 62 -7.45 -5.71 0.03
CA GLU A 62 -7.44 -5.29 1.43
C GLU A 62 -6.87 -6.38 2.37
N ASN A 63 -7.23 -7.65 2.19
CA ASN A 63 -6.81 -8.72 3.12
C ASN A 63 -5.49 -9.42 2.73
N TYR A 64 -5.06 -9.34 1.47
CA TYR A 64 -3.93 -10.12 0.94
C TYR A 64 -2.89 -9.29 0.15
N PRO A 65 -2.36 -8.16 0.66
CA PRO A 65 -1.38 -7.32 -0.05
C PRO A 65 -0.01 -7.97 -0.33
N ASN A 66 0.24 -9.17 0.20
CA ASN A 66 1.45 -9.96 -0.10
C ASN A 66 1.21 -11.08 -1.12
N TYR A 67 -0.02 -11.24 -1.62
CA TYR A 67 -0.36 -12.23 -2.64
C TYR A 67 0.45 -12.03 -3.92
N SER A 68 0.95 -13.11 -4.52
CA SER A 68 1.78 -13.07 -5.73
C SER A 68 1.14 -12.37 -6.93
N GLN A 69 -0.19 -12.22 -6.97
CA GLN A 69 -0.94 -11.54 -8.03
C GLN A 69 -1.79 -10.35 -7.51
N ALA A 70 -1.46 -9.77 -6.34
CA ALA A 70 -2.18 -8.61 -5.80
C ALA A 70 -2.16 -7.37 -6.72
N ASP A 71 -1.14 -7.25 -7.58
CA ASP A 71 -1.04 -6.26 -8.66
C ASP A 71 -2.05 -6.48 -9.79
N LYS A 72 -2.40 -7.74 -10.08
CA LYS A 72 -3.48 -8.07 -11.01
C LYS A 72 -4.85 -7.88 -10.35
N ALA A 73 -4.99 -8.21 -9.06
CA ALA A 73 -6.24 -7.97 -8.33
C ALA A 73 -6.59 -6.47 -8.29
N LEU A 74 -5.62 -5.59 -8.00
CA LEU A 74 -5.79 -4.14 -8.11
C LEU A 74 -6.12 -3.68 -9.55
N TRP A 75 -5.46 -4.26 -10.55
CA TRP A 75 -5.69 -3.92 -11.96
C TRP A 75 -7.12 -4.25 -12.39
N TYR A 76 -7.58 -5.47 -12.12
CA TYR A 76 -8.95 -5.88 -12.44
C TYR A 76 -9.99 -5.17 -11.58
N LEU A 77 -9.72 -4.83 -10.32
CA LEU A 77 -10.59 -3.95 -9.52
C LEU A 77 -10.78 -2.58 -10.17
N GLY A 78 -9.68 -1.94 -10.61
CA GLY A 78 -9.73 -0.68 -11.34
C GLY A 78 -10.53 -0.80 -12.64
N GLN A 79 -10.25 -1.81 -13.46
CA GLN A 79 -11.00 -2.08 -14.71
C GLN A 79 -12.50 -2.31 -14.44
N THR A 80 -12.84 -3.01 -13.35
CA THR A 80 -14.22 -3.28 -12.95
C THR A 80 -14.94 -1.99 -12.53
N LEU A 81 -14.30 -1.12 -11.75
CA LEU A 81 -14.84 0.18 -11.36
C LEU A 81 -15.03 1.11 -12.58
N GLU A 82 -14.14 1.06 -13.57
CA GLU A 82 -14.33 1.77 -14.84
C GLU A 82 -15.52 1.23 -15.67
N ARG A 83 -15.74 -0.09 -15.70
CA ARG A 83 -16.96 -0.68 -16.32
C ARG A 83 -18.23 -0.19 -15.63
N LEU A 84 -18.24 -0.18 -14.30
CA LEU A 84 -19.29 0.35 -13.41
C LEU A 84 -19.43 1.89 -13.43
N LYS A 85 -18.79 2.57 -14.41
CA LYS A 85 -18.84 4.04 -14.62
C LYS A 85 -18.34 4.87 -13.43
N ARG A 86 -17.48 4.30 -12.59
CA ARG A 86 -16.85 4.92 -11.42
C ARG A 86 -15.32 5.05 -11.60
N PRO A 87 -14.84 5.78 -12.63
CA PRO A 87 -13.41 5.90 -12.91
C PRO A 87 -12.63 6.65 -11.82
N SER A 88 -13.30 7.54 -11.06
CA SER A 88 -12.80 8.17 -9.84
C SER A 88 -12.26 7.14 -8.84
N ASP A 89 -13.03 6.07 -8.64
CA ASP A 89 -12.81 5.07 -7.61
C ASP A 89 -11.70 4.09 -8.03
N ALA A 90 -11.42 3.97 -9.34
CA ALA A 90 -10.33 3.18 -9.89
C ALA A 90 -8.94 3.82 -9.66
N VAL A 91 -8.87 5.16 -9.58
CA VAL A 91 -7.62 5.94 -9.40
C VAL A 91 -6.75 5.44 -8.24
N PRO A 92 -7.25 5.31 -6.99
CA PRO A 92 -6.41 4.85 -5.87
C PRO A 92 -5.84 3.44 -6.10
N TYR A 93 -6.59 2.53 -6.71
CA TYR A 93 -6.14 1.16 -6.95
C TYR A 93 -5.05 1.10 -8.04
N TYR A 94 -5.18 1.87 -9.14
CA TYR A 94 -4.11 1.99 -10.12
C TYR A 94 -2.86 2.69 -9.56
N ALA A 95 -3.03 3.74 -8.75
CA ALA A 95 -1.91 4.41 -8.08
C ALA A 95 -1.16 3.46 -7.13
N ARG A 96 -1.90 2.58 -6.43
CA ARG A 96 -1.34 1.57 -5.52
C ARG A 96 -0.48 0.52 -6.23
N ILE A 97 -0.80 0.14 -7.48
CA ILE A 97 0.09 -0.74 -8.28
C ILE A 97 1.48 -0.11 -8.43
N LEU A 98 1.54 1.21 -8.69
CA LEU A 98 2.80 1.92 -8.91
C LEU A 98 3.61 2.17 -7.63
N THR A 99 2.96 2.30 -6.47
CA THR A 99 3.63 2.52 -5.18
C THR A 99 4.05 1.22 -4.51
N ASP A 100 3.17 0.22 -4.53
CA ASP A 100 3.29 -0.99 -3.70
C ASP A 100 3.94 -2.14 -4.48
N TYR A 101 3.72 -2.21 -5.80
CA TYR A 101 4.20 -3.29 -6.66
C TYR A 101 5.02 -2.75 -7.86
N PRO A 102 6.10 -1.98 -7.64
CA PRO A 102 6.76 -1.21 -8.71
C PRO A 102 7.51 -2.03 -9.76
N LEU A 103 7.65 -3.35 -9.58
CA LEU A 103 8.18 -4.27 -10.59
C LEU A 103 7.11 -5.23 -11.17
N SER A 104 5.82 -4.92 -10.95
CA SER A 104 4.69 -5.63 -11.55
C SER A 104 4.66 -5.49 -13.08
N PRO A 105 4.21 -6.51 -13.83
CA PRO A 105 3.92 -6.35 -15.25
C PRO A 105 2.83 -5.30 -15.52
N THR A 106 1.80 -5.23 -14.68
CA THR A 106 0.67 -4.30 -14.82
C THR A 106 1.04 -2.84 -14.54
N GLY A 107 2.22 -2.54 -13.98
CA GLY A 107 2.66 -1.16 -13.70
C GLY A 107 2.75 -0.27 -14.94
N GLY A 108 3.06 -0.83 -16.12
CA GLY A 108 3.02 -0.08 -17.38
C GLY A 108 1.60 0.34 -17.77
N GLU A 109 0.65 -0.58 -17.62
CA GLU A 109 -0.77 -0.40 -17.97
C GLU A 109 -1.46 0.54 -16.96
N ALA A 110 -1.19 0.37 -15.66
CA ALA A 110 -1.69 1.23 -14.60
C ALA A 110 -1.23 2.69 -14.77
N LYS A 111 0.03 2.91 -15.16
CA LYS A 111 0.55 4.24 -15.50
C LYS A 111 -0.19 4.84 -16.70
N SER A 112 -0.53 4.02 -17.70
CA SER A 112 -1.29 4.44 -18.89
C SER A 112 -2.73 4.82 -18.54
N ARG A 113 -3.45 4.02 -17.72
CA ARG A 113 -4.80 4.38 -17.24
C ARG A 113 -4.79 5.66 -16.41
N LEU A 114 -3.84 5.83 -15.50
CA LEU A 114 -3.72 7.08 -14.71
C LEU A 114 -3.52 8.31 -15.60
N ALA A 115 -2.68 8.20 -16.64
CA ALA A 115 -2.52 9.29 -17.61
C ALA A 115 -3.81 9.59 -18.38
N ALA A 116 -4.54 8.57 -18.84
CA ALA A 116 -5.84 8.73 -19.52
C ALA A 116 -6.92 9.33 -18.60
N LEU A 117 -6.88 9.01 -17.30
CA LEU A 117 -7.73 9.60 -16.25
C LEU A 117 -7.22 10.98 -15.76
N HIS A 118 -6.19 11.55 -16.41
CA HIS A 118 -5.57 12.84 -16.09
C HIS A 118 -5.04 12.94 -14.64
N GLN A 119 -4.59 11.82 -14.07
CA GLN A 119 -4.17 11.70 -12.68
C GLN A 119 -2.64 11.76 -12.50
N PRO A 120 -2.15 12.32 -11.36
CA PRO A 120 -0.73 12.41 -11.07
C PRO A 120 -0.11 11.02 -10.83
N ILE A 121 0.86 10.66 -11.66
CA ILE A 121 1.59 9.39 -11.58
C ILE A 121 2.52 9.40 -10.35
N ARG A 122 2.11 8.70 -9.29
CA ARG A 122 2.92 8.52 -8.08
C ARG A 122 4.15 7.66 -8.36
N LYS A 123 5.28 7.98 -7.70
CA LYS A 123 6.52 7.19 -7.75
C LYS A 123 6.61 6.29 -6.50
N PRO A 124 7.12 5.05 -6.61
CA PRO A 124 7.38 4.18 -5.46
C PRO A 124 8.49 4.74 -4.57
N THR A 125 8.47 4.36 -3.30
CA THR A 125 9.56 4.68 -2.37
C THR A 125 10.79 3.80 -2.67
N LYS A 126 11.99 4.28 -2.29
CA LYS A 126 13.23 3.49 -2.40
C LYS A 126 13.15 2.14 -1.68
N ALA A 127 12.45 2.10 -0.54
CA ALA A 127 12.21 0.87 0.23
C ALA A 127 11.33 -0.13 -0.54
N MET A 128 10.24 0.32 -1.17
CA MET A 128 9.37 -0.58 -1.96
C MET A 128 10.05 -1.07 -3.24
N LEU A 129 10.91 -0.25 -3.87
CA LEU A 129 11.76 -0.69 -4.97
C LEU A 129 12.75 -1.78 -4.54
N ALA A 130 13.50 -1.56 -3.46
CA ALA A 130 14.47 -2.54 -2.94
C ALA A 130 13.80 -3.86 -2.51
N ARG A 131 12.63 -3.77 -1.87
CA ARG A 131 11.80 -4.94 -1.53
C ARG A 131 11.36 -5.70 -2.78
N ALA A 132 10.81 -5.01 -3.79
CA ALA A 132 10.36 -5.66 -5.02
C ALA A 132 11.52 -6.33 -5.78
N GLN A 133 12.73 -5.77 -5.72
CA GLN A 133 13.94 -6.41 -6.23
C GLN A 133 14.28 -7.70 -5.46
N ALA A 134 14.22 -7.69 -4.13
CA ALA A 134 14.46 -8.88 -3.31
C ALA A 134 13.40 -9.99 -3.51
N ASP A 135 12.12 -9.62 -3.62
CA ASP A 135 11.05 -10.56 -3.97
C ASP A 135 11.29 -11.20 -5.35
N ARG A 136 11.82 -10.43 -6.32
CA ARG A 136 12.14 -10.92 -7.68
C ARG A 136 13.41 -11.77 -7.77
N THR A 137 14.42 -11.57 -6.92
CA THR A 137 15.65 -12.41 -6.95
C THR A 137 15.42 -13.78 -6.29
N HIS A 138 14.52 -13.88 -5.31
CA HIS A 138 14.27 -15.13 -4.60
C HIS A 138 13.48 -16.19 -5.39
N THR A 139 12.70 -15.81 -6.40
CA THR A 139 11.95 -16.76 -7.24
C THR A 139 12.86 -17.50 -8.22
N ALA A 140 13.77 -16.78 -8.89
CA ALA A 140 14.56 -17.28 -10.02
C ALA A 140 15.46 -18.50 -9.72
N HIS A 141 15.93 -18.68 -8.48
CA HIS A 141 16.88 -19.77 -8.14
C HIS A 141 16.19 -21.08 -7.71
N ARG A 142 14.86 -21.11 -7.53
CA ARG A 142 14.14 -22.29 -6.99
C ARG A 142 13.45 -23.15 -8.07
N GLU A 143 13.20 -22.57 -9.25
CA GLU A 143 12.38 -23.21 -10.30
C GLU A 143 12.91 -24.55 -10.82
N LEU A 144 14.23 -24.75 -10.91
CA LEU A 144 14.79 -25.96 -11.54
C LEU A 144 14.60 -27.22 -10.70
N PHE A 145 14.67 -27.11 -9.36
CA PHE A 145 14.56 -28.26 -8.47
C PHE A 145 13.10 -28.60 -8.16
N GLU A 146 12.27 -27.59 -7.89
CA GLU A 146 10.89 -27.84 -7.44
C GLU A 146 9.90 -28.20 -8.56
N ARG A 147 10.23 -27.88 -9.82
CA ARG A 147 9.51 -28.45 -10.98
C ARG A 147 9.56 -29.98 -11.02
N LEU A 148 10.57 -30.61 -10.42
CA LEU A 148 10.70 -32.06 -10.36
C LEU A 148 9.96 -32.67 -9.14
N SER A 149 9.94 -31.98 -7.99
CA SER A 149 9.25 -32.47 -6.78
C SER A 149 7.75 -32.20 -6.78
N GLY A 150 7.29 -31.12 -7.42
CA GLY A 150 5.88 -30.70 -7.38
C GLY A 150 4.88 -31.72 -7.94
N LEU A 151 5.33 -32.62 -8.82
CA LEU A 151 4.51 -33.68 -9.42
C LEU A 151 4.12 -34.81 -8.44
N LEU A 152 4.73 -34.87 -7.23
CA LEU A 152 4.43 -35.88 -6.21
C LEU A 152 3.89 -35.27 -4.89
N SER A 153 3.76 -33.95 -4.78
CA SER A 153 3.33 -33.28 -3.55
C SER A 153 1.91 -32.74 -3.63
N SER A 154 1.03 -33.18 -2.72
CA SER A 154 -0.32 -32.60 -2.53
C SER A 154 -0.31 -31.22 -1.83
N ALA A 155 0.80 -30.49 -1.92
CA ALA A 155 0.97 -29.17 -1.31
C ALA A 155 0.76 -28.09 -2.39
N PRO A 156 -0.02 -27.02 -2.13
CA PRO A 156 -0.18 -25.93 -3.07
C PRO A 156 1.13 -25.16 -3.25
N ASP A 157 1.41 -24.70 -4.47
CA ASP A 157 2.57 -23.86 -4.75
C ASP A 157 2.41 -22.49 -4.07
N THR A 158 3.34 -22.17 -3.19
CA THR A 158 3.46 -20.88 -2.50
C THR A 158 4.84 -20.24 -2.74
N SER A 159 5.58 -20.69 -3.75
CA SER A 159 6.94 -20.22 -4.09
C SER A 159 6.99 -18.73 -4.47
N MET A 160 5.90 -18.21 -5.05
CA MET A 160 5.76 -16.83 -5.53
C MET A 160 5.28 -15.82 -4.46
N THR A 161 5.05 -16.27 -3.22
CA THR A 161 4.55 -15.43 -2.12
C THR A 161 5.51 -14.28 -1.79
N ARG A 162 5.02 -13.03 -1.78
CA ARG A 162 5.84 -11.83 -1.55
C ARG A 162 6.22 -11.70 -0.07
N ARG A 163 7.48 -11.37 0.24
CA ARG A 163 8.06 -11.41 1.59
C ARG A 163 7.82 -10.13 2.41
N GLY A 164 6.66 -9.50 2.25
CA GLY A 164 6.34 -8.21 2.88
C GLY A 164 6.06 -8.26 4.39
N PRO A 165 5.82 -7.09 5.01
CA PRO A 165 5.32 -7.02 6.38
C PRO A 165 3.99 -7.76 6.47
N VAL A 166 3.72 -8.36 7.63
CA VAL A 166 2.45 -9.06 7.87
C VAL A 166 1.47 -8.07 8.46
N GLU A 167 0.42 -7.76 7.71
CA GLU A 167 -0.70 -6.96 8.18
C GLU A 167 -1.67 -7.85 8.98
N LEU A 168 -1.79 -7.57 10.28
CA LEU A 168 -2.63 -8.37 11.19
C LEU A 168 -4.13 -8.07 11.00
N GLY A 169 -4.50 -7.02 10.27
CA GLY A 169 -5.89 -6.64 10.01
C GLY A 169 -6.50 -5.71 11.06
N GLY A 170 -5.72 -4.77 11.59
CA GLY A 170 -6.32 -3.52 12.08
C GLY A 170 -6.95 -2.76 10.91
N PRO A 171 -7.95 -1.89 11.13
CA PRO A 171 -8.72 -1.26 10.06
C PRO A 171 -7.91 -0.20 9.31
N THR A 172 -7.05 -0.63 8.39
CA THR A 172 -6.39 0.21 7.38
C THR A 172 -7.36 0.61 6.26
N LYS A 173 -8.57 1.02 6.64
CA LYS A 173 -9.35 1.96 5.84
C LYS A 173 -8.48 3.21 5.73
N PRO A 174 -8.02 3.62 4.53
CA PRO A 174 -7.52 4.97 4.38
C PRO A 174 -8.73 5.87 4.48
N GLU A 175 -9.09 6.22 5.72
CA GLU A 175 -9.86 7.42 5.98
C GLU A 175 -8.99 8.57 5.49
N VAL A 176 -9.18 8.90 4.21
CA VAL A 176 -8.74 10.15 3.62
C VAL A 176 -9.28 11.20 4.56
N ALA A 177 -8.39 11.82 5.32
CA ALA A 177 -8.77 12.85 6.28
C ALA A 177 -9.44 13.98 5.49
N VAL A 178 -10.77 13.93 5.43
CA VAL A 178 -11.60 14.97 4.84
C VAL A 178 -11.38 16.16 5.73
N LYS A 179 -10.48 17.03 5.27
CA LYS A 179 -10.02 18.21 5.99
C LYS A 179 -11.27 19.00 6.39
N VAL A 180 -11.62 18.93 7.67
CA VAL A 180 -12.89 19.47 8.20
C VAL A 180 -12.96 20.92 7.75
N PRO A 181 -13.99 21.32 6.97
CA PRO A 181 -14.16 22.71 6.63
C PRO A 181 -14.52 23.44 7.93
N GLU A 182 -13.67 24.37 8.32
CA GLU A 182 -13.87 25.21 9.48
C GLU A 182 -15.18 26.00 9.31
N ALA A 183 -16.19 25.64 10.10
CA ALA A 183 -17.51 26.22 9.97
C ALA A 183 -17.50 27.67 10.52
N PRO A 184 -17.98 28.66 9.76
CA PRO A 184 -18.02 30.05 10.22
C PRO A 184 -18.96 30.16 11.42
N ALA A 185 -18.48 30.82 12.48
CA ALA A 185 -19.23 30.97 13.72
C ALA A 185 -20.43 31.92 13.58
N GLY A 186 -21.60 31.48 14.08
CA GLY A 186 -22.69 32.37 14.46
C GLY A 186 -23.81 32.58 13.44
N THR A 187 -24.95 31.92 13.68
CA THR A 187 -26.29 32.54 13.67
C THR A 187 -27.20 31.71 14.57
N SER A 188 -28.00 32.36 15.42
CA SER A 188 -28.84 31.70 16.43
C SER A 188 -30.04 30.98 15.80
N GLY A 189 -30.28 29.73 16.19
CA GLY A 189 -31.48 28.99 15.82
C GLY A 189 -31.77 27.88 16.84
N THR A 190 -32.95 27.90 17.46
CA THR A 190 -33.34 26.92 18.49
C THR A 190 -33.76 25.60 17.86
N GLY A 191 -32.86 24.61 17.83
CA GLY A 191 -33.14 23.23 17.44
C GLY A 191 -32.96 22.27 18.62
N VAL A 192 -33.92 21.37 18.85
CA VAL A 192 -33.85 20.37 19.93
C VAL A 192 -32.85 19.28 19.58
N VAL A 193 -31.75 19.19 20.32
CA VAL A 193 -30.76 18.12 20.19
C VAL A 193 -31.15 16.95 21.09
N VAL A 194 -31.54 15.82 20.48
CA VAL A 194 -31.75 14.56 21.20
C VAL A 194 -30.41 13.85 21.35
N SER A 195 -29.76 14.02 22.50
CA SER A 195 -28.56 13.28 22.85
C SER A 195 -28.91 11.82 23.18
N ALA A 196 -28.31 10.87 22.46
CA ALA A 196 -28.38 9.46 22.84
C ALA A 196 -27.60 9.23 24.15
N VAL A 197 -28.26 8.66 25.16
CA VAL A 197 -27.64 8.35 26.46
C VAL A 197 -26.74 7.14 26.30
N GLY A 198 -25.45 7.29 26.63
CA GLY A 198 -24.50 6.18 26.64
C GLY A 198 -24.73 5.22 27.82
N GLU A 199 -24.24 3.98 27.69
CA GLU A 199 -24.43 2.88 28.65
C GLU A 199 -23.59 3.04 29.94
N SER A 200 -23.78 4.16 30.65
CA SER A 200 -23.11 4.46 31.93
C SER A 200 -24.10 4.86 33.04
N SER A 201 -25.40 4.69 32.81
CA SER A 201 -26.48 5.06 33.73
C SER A 201 -26.97 3.90 34.62
N LEU A 202 -26.16 2.87 34.86
CA LEU A 202 -26.49 1.67 35.64
C LEU A 202 -25.62 1.48 36.89
N GLN A 203 -25.49 2.52 37.72
CA GLN A 203 -24.98 2.37 39.09
C GLN A 203 -25.78 3.24 40.07
N THR A 204 -26.63 2.61 40.88
CA THR A 204 -27.47 3.27 41.92
C THR A 204 -26.62 3.75 43.09
N GLY A 205 -26.76 5.02 43.54
CA GLY A 205 -25.75 5.60 44.45
C GLY A 205 -26.08 6.86 45.27
N GLN A 206 -27.31 7.06 45.73
CA GLN A 206 -27.66 7.98 46.84
C GLN A 206 -27.49 9.50 46.59
N GLN A 207 -27.71 10.33 47.64
CA GLN A 207 -28.20 11.72 47.52
C GLN A 207 -27.23 12.82 48.04
N GLU A 208 -27.46 14.02 47.52
CA GLU A 208 -27.00 15.36 47.93
C GLU A 208 -27.31 15.74 49.42
N PRO A 209 -26.81 16.86 50.03
CA PRO A 209 -26.74 18.20 49.40
C PRO A 209 -25.68 19.26 49.91
N VAL A 210 -25.83 20.48 49.36
CA VAL A 210 -25.53 21.87 49.86
C VAL A 210 -24.13 22.56 49.81
N SER A 211 -24.08 23.60 48.96
CA SER A 211 -23.68 25.02 49.24
C SER A 211 -22.28 25.60 48.93
N SER A 212 -22.29 26.68 48.11
CA SER A 212 -21.51 27.95 48.15
C SER A 212 -19.96 27.96 48.21
N GLY A 213 -19.23 28.83 47.48
CA GLY A 213 -19.61 29.77 46.40
C GLY A 213 -18.65 30.97 46.22
N GLY A 214 -18.48 31.47 44.98
CA GLY A 214 -17.74 32.70 44.61
C GLY A 214 -16.20 32.60 44.61
N ALA A 215 -15.41 33.56 44.06
CA ALA A 215 -15.67 34.65 43.10
C ALA A 215 -14.33 35.27 42.57
N SER A 216 -14.39 36.10 41.51
CA SER A 216 -13.32 36.92 40.89
C SER A 216 -12.26 36.18 40.02
N THR A 217 -11.72 36.67 38.87
CA THR A 217 -11.51 38.03 38.26
C THR A 217 -10.16 38.67 38.65
N ALA A 218 -9.28 39.21 37.77
CA ALA A 218 -9.10 39.17 36.30
C ALA A 218 -7.73 39.79 35.86
N GLU A 219 -7.42 39.78 34.55
CA GLU A 219 -6.46 40.68 33.81
C GLU A 219 -4.95 40.60 34.19
N ASP A 220 -3.95 41.17 33.48
CA ASP A 220 -3.94 42.12 32.35
C ASP A 220 -2.84 41.93 31.26
N LYS A 221 -2.99 42.71 30.17
CA LYS A 221 -2.45 42.72 28.78
C LYS A 221 -0.99 43.17 28.49
N THR A 222 -0.61 43.04 27.20
CA THR A 222 0.13 43.98 26.28
C THR A 222 1.67 44.08 26.15
N GLY A 223 2.10 44.51 24.95
CA GLY A 223 3.48 44.69 24.41
C GLY A 223 3.71 43.80 23.16
N GLU A 224 3.85 44.22 21.88
CA GLU A 224 4.58 45.32 21.22
C GLU A 224 6.11 45.32 21.51
N LYS A 225 7.04 45.45 20.54
CA LYS A 225 6.95 45.80 19.09
C LYS A 225 8.24 45.43 18.30
N GLU A 226 8.20 45.70 16.98
CA GLU A 226 9.32 46.07 16.06
C GLU A 226 10.28 45.04 15.41
N THR A 227 10.33 45.13 14.06
CA THR A 227 11.38 44.70 13.10
C THR A 227 12.19 45.95 12.67
N PRO A 228 13.42 45.86 12.10
CA PRO A 228 13.67 45.49 10.68
C PRO A 228 14.94 44.59 10.54
N THR A 229 15.60 44.28 9.40
CA THR A 229 15.81 44.82 8.03
C THR A 229 16.30 43.62 7.17
N ALA A 230 15.87 43.24 5.95
CA ALA A 230 15.53 43.89 4.67
C ALA A 230 16.73 44.11 3.69
N GLU A 231 16.57 43.73 2.41
CA GLU A 231 17.44 44.04 1.23
C GLU A 231 18.86 43.39 1.19
N LYS A 232 19.67 43.26 0.10
CA LYS A 232 19.63 43.43 -1.39
C LYS A 232 20.93 42.76 -1.99
N THR A 233 21.16 42.34 -3.25
CA THR A 233 20.35 42.08 -4.48
C THR A 233 21.10 41.13 -5.47
N VAL A 234 20.36 40.35 -6.25
CA VAL A 234 20.54 39.90 -7.68
C VAL A 234 21.90 40.06 -8.43
N SER A 235 22.34 38.97 -9.09
CA SER A 235 22.74 38.87 -10.54
C SER A 235 22.95 37.38 -10.91
N ASN A 236 22.42 36.82 -12.02
CA ASN A 236 22.71 36.97 -13.47
C ASN A 236 24.13 36.51 -13.90
N SER A 237 24.35 35.82 -15.04
CA SER A 237 23.46 35.11 -15.99
C SER A 237 24.27 34.30 -17.04
N ASN A 238 23.58 33.64 -18.00
CA ASN A 238 24.06 33.09 -19.30
C ASN A 238 24.97 31.81 -19.27
N GLU A 239 25.05 30.97 -20.32
CA GLU A 239 24.17 30.62 -21.46
C GLU A 239 24.72 29.36 -22.21
N ALA A 240 24.03 28.94 -23.29
CA ALA A 240 24.52 28.15 -24.44
C ALA A 240 24.47 26.60 -24.42
N LYS A 241 23.68 26.10 -25.38
CA LYS A 241 23.70 24.80 -26.12
C LYS A 241 23.78 25.20 -27.63
N PRO A 242 23.81 24.32 -28.67
CA PRO A 242 24.08 22.87 -28.76
C PRO A 242 25.05 22.47 -29.90
N ALA A 243 25.39 21.17 -30.02
CA ALA A 243 25.53 20.44 -31.30
C ALA A 243 25.73 18.92 -31.11
N ASP A 244 25.19 18.11 -32.03
CA ASP A 244 25.58 16.73 -32.36
C ASP A 244 26.05 16.72 -33.83
N PRO A 245 26.87 15.75 -34.30
CA PRO A 245 26.28 14.77 -35.22
C PRO A 245 26.92 13.36 -35.27
N ALA A 246 26.05 12.34 -35.34
CA ALA A 246 26.07 11.11 -36.17
C ALA A 246 27.28 10.11 -36.19
N PRO A 247 27.06 8.81 -36.52
CA PRO A 247 28.02 7.73 -36.22
C PRO A 247 28.60 6.94 -37.42
N ALA A 248 29.72 6.23 -37.20
CA ALA A 248 30.22 5.18 -38.11
C ALA A 248 31.12 4.13 -37.39
N GLY A 249 31.22 2.91 -37.94
CA GLY A 249 32.33 1.98 -37.65
C GLY A 249 31.99 0.55 -37.17
N LYS A 250 31.82 -0.42 -38.08
CA LYS A 250 31.82 -1.87 -37.77
C LYS A 250 33.21 -2.47 -38.02
N LYS A 251 33.77 -3.27 -37.09
CA LYS A 251 34.80 -4.29 -37.40
C LYS A 251 34.63 -5.57 -36.55
N LYS A 252 34.95 -6.73 -37.13
CA LYS A 252 35.01 -8.05 -36.47
C LYS A 252 36.45 -8.60 -36.50
N ALA A 253 36.95 -9.12 -35.38
CA ALA A 253 38.05 -10.09 -35.30
C ALA A 253 37.82 -10.91 -34.01
N ARG A 254 37.75 -12.24 -33.95
CA ARG A 254 38.54 -13.38 -34.48
C ARG A 254 39.50 -13.97 -33.43
N LYS A 255 39.03 -15.07 -32.82
CA LYS A 255 39.73 -16.26 -32.26
C LYS A 255 41.25 -16.16 -31.96
N GLY A 256 41.57 -16.36 -30.68
CA GLY A 256 42.79 -16.99 -30.14
C GLY A 256 42.47 -17.40 -28.70
N LEU A 257 42.30 -18.67 -28.30
CA LEU A 257 43.20 -19.83 -28.38
C LEU A 257 44.47 -19.66 -27.52
N LEU A 258 44.44 -20.22 -26.30
CA LEU A 258 45.58 -20.94 -25.70
C LEU A 258 45.11 -21.75 -24.46
N LYS A 259 45.55 -23.01 -24.38
CA LYS A 259 45.41 -23.88 -23.19
C LYS A 259 46.74 -23.89 -22.44
N ARG A 260 46.71 -23.87 -21.11
CA ARG A 260 47.69 -24.49 -20.16
C ARG A 260 47.27 -24.14 -18.72
N VAL A 261 47.50 -24.93 -17.68
CA VAL A 261 47.58 -26.41 -17.50
C VAL A 261 47.58 -26.65 -15.97
N LEU A 262 47.08 -27.78 -15.47
CA LEU A 262 47.18 -28.13 -14.05
C LEU A 262 48.63 -28.36 -13.62
N LYS A 263 49.02 -27.88 -12.43
CA LYS A 263 49.19 -28.75 -11.24
C LYS A 263 49.41 -27.93 -9.95
N PRO A 264 49.11 -28.50 -8.76
CA PRO A 264 49.30 -27.84 -7.48
C PRO A 264 50.66 -28.18 -6.83
N PHE A 265 51.06 -27.33 -5.89
CA PHE A 265 51.77 -27.65 -4.65
C PHE A 265 51.21 -26.75 -3.55
#